data_AF-A0AAV7D9N9-F1
#
_entry.id   AF-A0AAV7D9N9-F1
#
_cell.length_a   1.000
_cell.length_b   1.000
_cell.length_c   1.000
_cell.angle_alpha   90.00
_cell.angle_beta   90.00
_cell.angle_gamma   90.00
#
_symmetry.space_group_name_H-M   'P 1'
#
loop_
_entity.id
_entity.type
_entity.pdbx_description
1 polymer ?
#
loop_
_entity_poly.entity_id
_entity_poly.type
_entity_poly.pdbx_seq_one_letter_code
_entity_poly.pdbx_strand_id
1 'polypeptide(L)'
;MAAVVDSAPRRIYMQRTKLTSLPLYYEGFLWIKRGRSKEVKYWTELRGAKLFFYSDKKQEKFTDSLDLQYLSSASDKHANQLQWTEVTLKLPNEEVYIKTETADVAEEWKGFILTVSQLSVPTCLTLLPGQIIQLKEVLEKEISRRESEVSRRESESKVGHPTYQDVGDLNRMPPTNHCGTKFWITSYWKK
;
A
#
# COMPACT_ATOMS: atom_id res chain seq x y z
N MET A 1 -18.12 12.80 -29.61
CA MET A 1 -18.82 11.95 -28.62
C MET A 1 -17.79 11.56 -27.57
N ALA A 2 -17.90 12.07 -26.34
CA ALA A 2 -17.02 11.65 -25.26
C ALA A 2 -17.33 10.18 -24.95
N ALA A 3 -16.33 9.30 -25.08
CA ALA A 3 -16.47 7.94 -24.58
C ALA A 3 -16.72 8.05 -23.07
N VAL A 4 -17.87 7.55 -22.61
CA VAL A 4 -18.08 7.34 -21.18
C VAL A 4 -17.00 6.38 -20.75
N VAL A 5 -16.00 6.87 -20.03
CA VAL A 5 -15.03 6.01 -19.36
C VAL A 5 -15.82 5.27 -18.30
N ASP A 6 -16.31 4.09 -18.69
CA ASP A 6 -17.05 3.24 -17.79
C ASP A 6 -16.07 2.89 -16.66
N SER A 7 -16.40 3.19 -15.41
CA SER A 7 -15.61 2.76 -14.24
C SER A 7 -16.03 1.35 -13.82
N ALA A 8 -15.26 0.72 -12.92
CA ALA A 8 -15.68 -0.56 -12.38
C ALA A 8 -17.05 -0.43 -11.66
N PRO A 9 -17.96 -1.42 -11.79
CA PRO A 9 -19.21 -1.44 -11.03
C PRO A 9 -18.99 -1.17 -9.54
N ARG A 10 -19.89 -0.39 -8.90
CA ARG A 10 -19.75 0.05 -7.49
C ARG A 10 -19.36 -1.08 -6.54
N ARG A 11 -19.97 -2.27 -6.68
CA ARG A 11 -19.66 -3.45 -5.86
C ARG A 11 -18.17 -3.83 -5.94
N ILE A 12 -17.62 -3.85 -7.15
CA ILE A 12 -16.23 -4.20 -7.42
C ILE A 12 -15.30 -3.13 -6.86
N TYR A 13 -15.64 -1.86 -7.08
CA TYR A 13 -14.88 -0.74 -6.50
C TYR A 13 -14.78 -0.86 -4.97
N MET A 14 -15.91 -1.09 -4.28
CA MET A 14 -15.92 -1.25 -2.82
C MET A 14 -15.09 -2.45 -2.37
N GLN A 15 -15.18 -3.57 -3.09
CA GLN A 15 -14.40 -4.77 -2.77
C GLN A 15 -12.89 -4.53 -2.94
N ARG A 16 -12.47 -3.86 -4.02
CA ARG A 16 -11.06 -3.51 -4.26
C ARG A 16 -10.53 -2.51 -3.22
N THR A 17 -11.36 -1.55 -2.79
CA THR A 17 -11.02 -0.64 -1.69
C THR A 17 -10.84 -1.41 -0.38
N LYS A 18 -11.71 -2.38 -0.08
CA LYS A 18 -11.55 -3.24 1.10
C LYS A 18 -10.29 -4.10 1.03
N LEU A 19 -10.01 -4.71 -0.14
CA LEU A 19 -8.86 -5.60 -0.31
C LEU A 19 -7.52 -4.87 -0.23
N THR A 20 -7.44 -3.67 -0.81
CA THR A 20 -6.20 -2.90 -0.83
C THR A 20 -6.04 -2.03 0.41
N SER A 21 -7.14 -1.64 1.07
CA SER A 21 -7.17 -0.64 2.13
C SER A 21 -6.54 0.71 1.72
N LEU A 22 -6.48 0.98 0.42
CA LEU A 22 -5.87 2.18 -0.17
C LEU A 22 -6.89 2.94 -1.03
N PRO A 23 -6.85 4.28 -1.01
CA PRO A 23 -7.69 5.12 -1.86
C PRO A 23 -7.31 4.96 -3.34
N LEU A 24 -8.30 5.05 -4.23
CA LEU A 24 -8.06 5.08 -5.68
C LEU A 24 -7.70 6.50 -6.13
N TYR A 25 -6.60 6.61 -6.88
CA TYR A 25 -6.11 7.88 -7.43
C TYR A 25 -6.27 7.97 -8.94
N TYR A 26 -6.00 6.88 -9.66
CA TYR A 26 -6.11 6.84 -11.11
C TYR A 26 -6.35 5.41 -11.59
N GLU A 27 -7.03 5.24 -12.72
CA GLU A 27 -7.32 3.93 -13.29
C GLU A 27 -7.35 3.95 -14.81
N GLY A 28 -7.05 2.81 -15.43
CA GLY A 28 -7.06 2.67 -16.88
C GLY A 28 -6.32 1.43 -17.36
N PHE A 29 -6.39 1.19 -18.67
CA PHE A 29 -5.67 0.08 -19.28
C PHE A 29 -4.20 0.42 -19.52
N LEU A 30 -3.32 -0.50 -19.12
CA LEU A 30 -1.89 -0.43 -19.37
C LEU A 30 -1.38 -1.76 -19.95
N TRP A 31 -0.46 -1.67 -20.89
CA TRP A 31 0.36 -2.81 -21.29
C TRP A 31 1.62 -2.82 -20.44
N ILE A 32 1.85 -3.92 -19.75
CA ILE A 32 2.95 -4.08 -18.79
C ILE A 32 3.91 -5.15 -19.29
N LYS A 33 5.20 -4.84 -19.28
CA LYS A 33 6.29 -5.78 -19.58
C LYS A 33 7.37 -5.70 -18.51
N ARG A 34 7.80 -6.85 -17.98
CA ARG A 34 8.85 -6.98 -16.96
C ARG A 34 9.93 -7.93 -17.42
N GLY A 35 11.17 -7.46 -17.48
CA GLY A 35 12.31 -8.26 -17.94
C GLY A 35 12.05 -8.95 -19.29
N ARG A 36 12.16 -10.28 -19.33
CA ARG A 36 11.94 -11.10 -20.54
C ARG A 36 10.49 -11.61 -20.69
N SER A 37 9.57 -11.17 -19.84
CA SER A 37 8.16 -11.58 -19.95
C SER A 37 7.53 -11.06 -21.24
N LYS A 38 6.46 -11.72 -21.67
CA LYS A 38 5.57 -11.14 -22.69
C LYS A 38 4.90 -9.89 -22.12
N GLU A 39 4.61 -8.94 -23.01
CA GLU A 39 3.77 -7.79 -22.71
C GLU A 39 2.33 -8.26 -22.52
N VAL A 40 1.67 -7.81 -21.45
CA VAL A 40 0.28 -8.18 -21.12
C VAL A 40 -0.53 -6.92 -20.81
N LYS A 41 -1.75 -6.84 -21.35
CA LYS A 41 -2.70 -5.75 -21.07
C LYS A 41 -3.44 -6.03 -19.76
N TYR A 42 -3.45 -5.06 -18.85
CA TYR A 42 -4.17 -5.11 -17.59
C TYR A 42 -5.07 -3.89 -17.42
N TRP A 43 -6.22 -4.07 -16.77
CA TRP A 43 -6.86 -2.97 -16.07
C TRP A 43 -6.00 -2.65 -14.85
N THR A 44 -5.54 -1.41 -14.73
CA THR A 44 -4.63 -1.00 -13.67
C THR A 44 -5.26 0.07 -12.81
N GLU A 45 -5.12 -0.07 -11.50
CA GLU A 45 -5.50 0.95 -10.52
C GLU A 45 -4.26 1.44 -9.78
N LEU A 46 -4.05 2.76 -9.74
CA LEU A 46 -3.10 3.38 -8.84
C LEU A 46 -3.79 3.66 -7.50
N ARG A 47 -3.34 2.97 -6.45
CA ARG A 47 -3.82 3.19 -5.08
C ARG A 47 -2.65 3.36 -4.12
N GLY A 48 -2.65 4.44 -3.34
CA GLY A 48 -1.46 4.81 -2.58
C GLY A 48 -0.25 5.01 -3.52
N ALA A 49 0.91 4.51 -3.12
CA ALA A 49 2.09 4.40 -3.98
C ALA A 49 2.25 3.00 -4.60
N LYS A 50 1.14 2.38 -5.04
CA LYS A 50 1.16 1.02 -5.60
C LYS A 50 0.22 0.88 -6.79
N LEU A 51 0.69 0.23 -7.85
CA LEU A 51 -0.14 -0.20 -8.97
C LEU A 51 -0.71 -1.59 -8.69
N PHE A 52 -1.99 -1.76 -8.95
CA PHE A 52 -2.69 -3.04 -8.86
C PHE A 52 -3.18 -3.46 -10.23
N PHE A 53 -2.81 -4.67 -10.66
CA PHE A 53 -3.09 -5.19 -12.00
C PHE A 53 -4.22 -6.20 -11.95
N TYR A 54 -5.23 -6.00 -12.79
CA TYR A 54 -6.37 -6.88 -12.96
C TYR A 54 -6.42 -7.35 -14.40
N SER A 55 -6.65 -8.65 -14.61
CA SER A 55 -6.82 -9.24 -15.94
C SER A 55 -8.06 -8.70 -16.66
N ASP A 56 -9.08 -8.29 -15.90
CA ASP A 56 -10.25 -7.58 -16.40
C ASP A 56 -10.76 -6.54 -15.39
N LYS A 57 -11.44 -5.52 -15.90
CA LYS A 57 -12.11 -4.47 -15.12
C LYS A 57 -13.18 -5.02 -14.18
N LYS A 58 -13.76 -6.20 -14.48
CA LYS A 58 -14.76 -6.87 -13.62
C LYS A 58 -14.15 -7.78 -12.55
N GLN A 59 -12.82 -7.94 -12.52
CA GLN A 59 -12.15 -8.83 -11.57
C GLN A 59 -12.05 -8.18 -10.19
N GLU A 60 -12.51 -8.87 -9.13
CA GLU A 60 -12.48 -8.30 -7.78
C GLU A 60 -11.09 -8.32 -7.14
N LYS A 61 -10.30 -9.36 -7.38
CA LYS A 61 -8.94 -9.52 -6.84
C LYS A 61 -7.90 -9.13 -7.89
N PHE A 62 -6.86 -8.41 -7.50
CA PHE A 62 -5.74 -8.14 -8.40
C PHE A 62 -4.95 -9.42 -8.63
N THR A 63 -4.41 -9.57 -9.84
CA THR A 63 -3.56 -10.70 -10.24
C THR A 63 -2.12 -10.45 -9.81
N ASP A 64 -1.69 -9.19 -9.83
CA ASP A 64 -0.33 -8.79 -9.48
C ASP A 64 -0.32 -7.31 -9.03
N SER A 65 0.82 -6.83 -8.51
CA SER A 65 1.00 -5.44 -8.10
C SER A 65 2.44 -4.95 -8.29
N LEU A 66 2.64 -3.63 -8.33
CA LEU A 66 3.95 -2.98 -8.38
C LEU A 66 4.02 -1.89 -7.32
N ASP A 67 4.93 -2.04 -6.36
CA ASP A 67 5.17 -1.03 -5.33
C ASP A 67 6.08 0.08 -5.88
N LEU A 68 5.63 1.32 -5.84
CA LEU A 68 6.32 2.49 -6.37
C LEU A 68 7.03 3.31 -5.28
N GLN A 69 7.01 2.87 -4.01
CA GLN A 69 7.59 3.60 -2.89
C GLN A 69 9.07 3.98 -3.11
N TYR A 70 9.81 3.15 -3.85
CA TYR A 70 11.23 3.35 -4.15
C TYR A 70 11.50 3.59 -5.64
N LEU A 71 10.50 4.09 -6.38
CA LEU A 71 10.68 4.44 -7.79
C LEU A 71 11.80 5.48 -7.94
N SER A 72 12.84 5.12 -8.69
CA SER A 72 14.00 5.99 -8.92
C SER A 72 13.73 6.99 -10.04
N SER A 73 13.08 6.56 -11.12
CA SER A 73 12.69 7.44 -12.21
C SER A 73 11.59 6.84 -13.09
N ALA A 74 10.88 7.73 -13.79
CA ALA A 74 9.97 7.40 -14.88
C ALA A 74 10.41 8.19 -16.12
N SER A 75 10.89 7.49 -17.15
CA SER A 75 11.43 8.11 -18.37
C SER A 75 10.82 7.52 -19.62
N ASP A 76 10.57 8.36 -20.62
CA ASP A 76 9.99 7.93 -21.88
C ASP A 76 11.05 7.25 -22.75
N LYS A 77 10.67 6.14 -23.38
CA LYS A 77 11.39 5.62 -24.55
C LYS A 77 10.56 5.99 -25.76
N HIS A 78 11.03 6.97 -26.54
CA HIS A 78 10.45 7.23 -27.86
C HIS A 78 10.78 6.04 -28.77
N ALA A 79 9.86 5.08 -28.87
CA ALA A 79 9.93 4.06 -29.89
C ALA A 79 9.63 4.70 -31.24
N ASN A 80 10.51 4.46 -32.21
CA ASN A 80 10.44 5.07 -33.54
C ASN A 80 9.06 4.85 -34.19
N GLN A 81 8.42 5.96 -34.55
CA GLN A 81 7.38 6.13 -35.59
C GLN A 81 6.01 5.43 -35.47
N LEU A 82 5.66 4.72 -34.39
CA LEU A 82 4.33 4.09 -34.28
C LEU A 82 3.63 4.41 -32.95
N GLN A 83 2.85 5.50 -32.96
CA GLN A 83 1.67 5.89 -32.15
C GLN A 83 1.57 5.61 -30.64
N TRP A 84 2.44 4.81 -30.04
CA TRP A 84 2.38 4.39 -28.64
C TRP A 84 3.57 4.95 -27.87
N THR A 85 3.30 5.44 -26.67
CA THR A 85 4.34 5.94 -25.77
C THR A 85 4.64 4.89 -24.71
N GLU A 86 5.89 4.42 -24.68
CA GLU A 86 6.40 3.52 -23.64
C GLU A 86 7.12 4.34 -22.57
N VAL A 87 6.70 4.18 -21.32
CA VAL A 87 7.34 4.75 -20.13
C VAL A 87 8.09 3.63 -19.42
N THR A 88 9.37 3.86 -19.14
CA THR A 88 10.22 2.98 -18.33
C THR A 88 10.18 3.43 -16.87
N LEU A 89 9.70 2.56 -15.99
CA LEU A 89 9.79 2.71 -14.54
C LEU A 89 11.03 1.97 -14.02
N LYS A 90 11.94 2.70 -13.37
CA LYS A 90 13.14 2.12 -12.77
C LYS A 90 12.97 1.99 -11.26
N LEU A 91 12.96 0.75 -10.78
CA LEU A 91 12.93 0.41 -9.36
C LEU A 91 14.28 -0.21 -8.97
N PRO A 92 14.62 -0.30 -7.66
CA PRO A 92 15.93 -0.81 -7.23
C PRO A 92 16.23 -2.23 -7.71
N ASN A 93 15.19 -3.07 -7.83
CA ASN A 93 15.32 -4.49 -8.12
C ASN A 93 14.79 -4.88 -9.52
N GLU A 94 14.07 -3.98 -10.20
CA GLU A 94 13.44 -4.29 -11.48
C GLU A 94 13.24 -3.04 -12.35
N GLU A 95 13.23 -3.26 -13.67
CA GLU A 95 12.72 -2.29 -14.63
C GLU A 95 11.39 -2.79 -15.19
N VAL A 96 10.39 -1.89 -15.20
CA VAL A 96 9.05 -2.17 -15.71
C VAL A 96 8.75 -1.21 -16.86
N TYR A 97 8.28 -1.77 -17.97
CA TYR A 97 7.85 -1.01 -19.13
C TYR A 97 6.34 -0.92 -19.13
N ILE A 98 5.83 0.30 -19.22
CA ILE A 98 4.41 0.61 -19.28
C ILE A 98 4.12 1.28 -20.61
N LYS A 99 3.08 0.82 -21.29
CA LYS A 99 2.64 1.40 -22.56
C LYS A 99 1.15 1.71 -22.51
N THR A 100 0.77 2.78 -23.20
CA THR A 100 -0.60 3.32 -23.26
C THR A 100 -1.11 3.41 -24.70
N GLU A 101 -2.38 3.77 -24.86
CA GLU A 101 -3.02 3.95 -26.18
C GLU A 101 -2.54 5.22 -26.89
N THR A 102 -2.28 6.29 -26.13
CA THR A 102 -1.83 7.59 -26.65
C THR A 102 -0.75 8.21 -25.78
N ALA A 103 -0.01 9.17 -26.34
CA ALA A 103 1.00 9.93 -25.60
C ALA A 103 0.41 10.73 -24.44
N ASP A 104 -0.74 11.36 -24.63
CA ASP A 104 -1.44 12.13 -23.58
C ASP A 104 -1.75 11.25 -22.36
N VAL A 105 -2.24 10.02 -22.60
CA VAL A 105 -2.53 9.06 -21.52
C VAL A 105 -1.24 8.58 -20.84
N ALA A 106 -0.14 8.38 -21.58
CA ALA A 106 1.15 8.06 -20.97
C ALA A 106 1.64 9.19 -20.05
N GLU A 107 1.47 10.43 -20.48
CA GLU A 107 1.86 11.60 -19.73
C GLU A 107 1.03 11.77 -18.45
N GLU A 108 -0.28 11.52 -18.52
CA GLU A 108 -1.15 11.47 -17.32
C GLU A 108 -0.69 10.40 -16.33
N TRP A 109 -0.50 9.14 -16.79
CA TRP A 109 -0.02 8.05 -15.95
C TRP A 109 1.32 8.39 -15.27
N LYS A 110 2.25 8.94 -16.04
CA LYS A 110 3.55 9.41 -15.53
C LYS A 110 3.38 10.50 -14.48
N GLY A 111 2.49 11.46 -14.71
CA GLY A 111 2.12 12.50 -13.76
C GLY A 111 1.65 11.94 -12.42
N PHE A 112 0.68 11.03 -12.42
CA PHE A 112 0.14 10.42 -11.21
C PHE A 112 1.18 9.54 -10.49
N ILE A 113 1.93 8.71 -11.23
CA ILE A 113 2.96 7.83 -10.69
C ILE A 113 4.07 8.65 -10.01
N LEU A 114 4.59 9.69 -10.67
CA LEU A 114 5.60 10.57 -10.08
C LEU A 114 5.06 11.29 -8.85
N THR A 115 3.80 11.74 -8.90
CA THR A 115 3.18 12.44 -7.77
C THR A 115 3.12 11.60 -6.50
N VAL A 116 2.66 10.36 -6.59
CA VAL A 116 2.54 9.49 -5.40
C VAL A 116 3.87 8.90 -4.95
N SER A 117 4.82 8.71 -5.86
CA SER A 117 6.13 8.14 -5.52
C SER A 117 7.08 9.19 -4.93
N GLN A 118 7.12 10.38 -5.52
CA GLN A 118 8.03 11.47 -5.12
C GLN A 118 7.39 12.51 -4.20
N LEU A 119 6.10 12.38 -3.89
CA LEU A 119 5.35 13.33 -3.06
C LEU A 119 5.48 14.79 -3.55
N SER A 120 5.42 14.99 -4.87
CA SER A 120 5.45 16.31 -5.49
C SER A 120 4.79 16.29 -6.87
N VAL A 121 4.18 17.40 -7.30
CA VAL A 121 3.60 17.48 -8.65
C VAL A 121 4.70 17.76 -9.67
N PRO A 122 4.88 16.91 -10.70
CA PRO A 122 5.92 17.11 -11.71
C PRO A 122 5.63 18.35 -12.56
N THR A 123 6.64 19.20 -12.75
CA THR A 123 6.53 20.48 -13.49
C THR A 123 6.95 20.40 -14.96
N CYS A 124 7.60 19.30 -15.36
CA CYS A 124 8.17 19.10 -16.69
C CYS A 124 7.24 18.35 -17.66
N LEU A 125 5.96 18.16 -17.31
CA LEU A 125 4.97 17.47 -18.14
C LEU A 125 4.03 18.47 -18.82
N THR A 126 3.57 18.15 -20.03
CA THR A 126 2.61 18.94 -20.82
C THR A 126 1.16 18.65 -20.47
N LEU A 127 0.85 18.62 -19.17
CA LEU A 127 -0.49 18.36 -18.66
C LEU A 127 -1.41 19.60 -18.73
N LEU A 128 -2.69 19.35 -18.97
CA LEU A 128 -3.76 20.35 -18.92
C LEU A 128 -3.98 20.84 -17.48
N PRO A 129 -4.49 22.09 -17.29
CA PRO A 129 -4.74 22.64 -15.96
C PRO A 129 -5.63 21.74 -15.07
N GLY A 130 -6.65 21.12 -15.65
CA GLY A 130 -7.52 20.19 -14.92
C GLY A 130 -6.79 18.94 -14.41
N GLN A 131 -5.90 18.38 -15.21
CA GLN A 131 -5.06 17.24 -14.80
C GLN A 131 -4.09 17.65 -13.68
N ILE A 132 -3.48 18.84 -13.78
CA ILE A 132 -2.60 19.37 -12.73
C ILE A 132 -3.35 19.55 -11.40
N ILE A 133 -4.60 20.02 -11.43
CA ILE A 133 -5.43 20.12 -10.22
C ILE A 133 -5.65 18.73 -9.59
N GLN A 134 -5.98 17.72 -10.40
CA GLN A 134 -6.14 16.35 -9.90
C GLN A 134 -4.85 15.79 -9.27
N LEU A 135 -3.68 16.08 -9.85
CA LEU A 135 -2.39 15.69 -9.25
C LEU A 135 -2.18 16.34 -7.88
N LYS A 136 -2.53 17.63 -7.72
CA LYS A 136 -2.45 18.30 -6.43
C LYS A 136 -3.37 17.67 -5.38
N GLU A 137 -4.61 17.36 -5.75
CA GLU A 137 -5.53 16.67 -4.84
C GLU A 137 -5.02 15.28 -4.44
N VAL A 138 -4.47 14.52 -5.38
CA VAL A 138 -3.87 13.21 -5.09
C VAL A 138 -2.66 13.34 -4.17
N LEU A 139 -1.82 14.35 -4.39
CA LEU A 139 -0.67 14.63 -3.55
C LEU A 139 -1.10 14.89 -2.09
N GLU A 140 -2.07 15.77 -1.87
CA GLU A 140 -2.59 16.08 -0.55
C GLU A 140 -3.18 14.84 0.15
N LYS A 141 -3.95 14.04 -0.60
CA LYS A 141 -4.52 12.77 -0.10
C LYS A 141 -3.43 11.77 0.30
N GLU A 142 -2.38 11.63 -0.51
CA GLU A 142 -1.30 10.67 -0.25
C GLU A 142 -0.41 11.10 0.92
N ILE A 143 -0.10 12.40 1.04
CA ILE A 143 0.61 12.95 2.21
C ILE A 143 -0.19 12.67 3.49
N SER A 144 -1.46 13.06 3.52
CA SER A 144 -2.34 12.85 4.67
C SER A 144 -2.44 11.37 5.07
N ARG A 145 -2.54 10.48 4.06
CA ARG A 145 -2.57 9.03 4.30
C ARG A 145 -1.29 8.55 4.96
N ARG A 146 -0.11 8.94 4.47
CA ARG A 146 1.18 8.51 5.04
C ARG A 146 1.37 9.02 6.47
N GLU A 147 1.02 10.27 6.74
CA GLU A 147 1.10 10.86 8.08
C GLU A 147 0.21 10.10 9.08
N SER A 148 -1.02 9.74 8.65
CA SER A 148 -1.93 8.94 9.47
C SER A 148 -1.39 7.53 9.78
N GLU A 149 -0.68 6.92 8.82
CA GLU A 149 -0.07 5.60 9.01
C GLU A 149 1.13 5.63 9.96
N VAL A 150 1.97 6.66 9.88
CA VAL A 150 3.09 6.87 10.80
C VAL A 150 2.57 7.03 12.23
N SER A 151 1.56 7.89 12.42
CA SER A 151 0.93 8.13 13.72
C SER A 151 0.34 6.84 14.32
N ARG A 152 -0.26 5.98 13.50
CA ARG A 152 -0.80 4.68 13.94
C ARG A 152 0.31 3.71 14.40
N ARG A 153 1.43 3.64 13.67
CA ARG A 153 2.58 2.79 14.05
C ARG A 153 3.24 3.25 15.36
N GLU A 154 3.29 4.55 15.60
CA GLU A 154 3.86 5.13 16.83
C GLU A 154 2.99 4.86 18.08
N SER A 155 1.66 4.79 17.91
CA SER A 155 0.76 4.47 19.03
C SER A 155 0.76 2.98 19.39
N GLU A 156 0.88 2.08 18.41
CA GLU A 156 0.95 0.62 18.63
C GLU A 156 2.27 0.19 19.32
N SER A 157 3.37 0.89 19.07
CA SER A 157 4.68 0.60 19.66
C SER A 157 4.83 1.00 21.13
N LYS A 158 3.90 1.79 21.70
CA LYS A 158 3.91 2.21 23.12
C LYS A 158 3.17 1.28 24.09
N VAL A 159 2.52 0.21 23.61
CA VAL A 159 1.67 -0.69 24.43
C VAL A 159 2.42 -1.93 24.97
N GLY A 160 3.68 -2.14 24.60
CA GLY A 160 4.45 -3.34 24.95
C GLY A 160 5.39 -3.21 26.15
N HIS A 161 4.90 -2.99 27.37
CA HIS A 161 5.64 -3.43 28.57
C HIS A 161 4.69 -3.65 29.78
N PRO A 162 4.47 -4.91 30.24
CA PRO A 162 3.90 -5.13 31.56
C PRO A 162 4.97 -4.80 32.61
N THR A 163 4.76 -3.74 33.37
CA THR A 163 5.56 -3.44 34.56
C THR A 163 5.22 -4.48 35.61
N TYR A 164 6.03 -5.53 35.74
CA TYR A 164 6.01 -6.37 36.94
C TYR A 164 6.50 -5.51 38.10
N GLN A 165 5.59 -5.10 38.98
CA GLN A 165 5.95 -4.52 40.27
C GLN A 165 6.46 -5.62 41.18
N ASP A 166 7.77 -5.57 41.41
CA ASP A 166 8.48 -6.19 42.52
C ASP A 166 7.92 -5.65 43.85
N VAL A 167 7.30 -6.51 44.65
CA VAL A 167 6.87 -6.17 46.02
C VAL A 167 7.70 -7.01 46.98
N GLY A 168 8.91 -6.52 47.23
CA GLY A 168 9.79 -6.98 48.31
C GLY A 168 9.43 -6.32 49.64
N ASP A 169 8.91 -7.16 50.54
CA ASP A 169 9.11 -7.18 51.99
C ASP A 169 8.62 -6.04 52.90
N LEU A 170 7.83 -6.43 53.92
CA LEU A 170 7.95 -6.07 55.35
C LEU A 170 6.67 -6.46 56.10
N ASN A 171 6.61 -7.68 56.63
CA ASN A 171 5.81 -7.96 57.82
C ASN A 171 6.60 -8.81 58.82
N ARG A 172 7.16 -8.07 59.76
CA ARG A 172 7.80 -8.47 61.01
C ARG A 172 6.77 -9.16 61.92
N MET A 173 6.96 -10.44 62.26
CA MET A 173 6.26 -11.08 63.37
C MET A 173 7.24 -11.42 64.51
N PRO A 174 6.90 -11.16 65.78
CA PRO A 174 7.74 -11.51 66.92
C PRO A 174 7.49 -12.97 67.37
N PRO A 175 8.43 -13.57 68.13
CA PRO A 175 8.38 -14.99 68.47
C PRO A 175 7.60 -15.21 69.78
N THR A 176 6.80 -16.28 69.85
CA THR A 176 6.58 -17.03 71.10
C THR A 176 6.28 -18.51 70.81
N ASN A 177 6.73 -19.34 71.75
CA ASN A 177 6.81 -20.79 71.73
C ASN A 177 5.47 -21.44 72.11
N HIS A 178 5.10 -22.56 71.49
CA HIS A 178 4.93 -23.86 72.17
C HIS A 178 4.18 -24.91 71.33
N CYS A 179 4.81 -26.10 71.29
CA CYS A 179 4.26 -27.45 71.52
C CYS A 179 3.10 -27.99 70.66
N GLY A 180 3.39 -29.07 69.92
CA GLY A 180 2.37 -29.93 69.32
C GLY A 180 2.92 -30.86 68.25
N THR A 181 3.62 -31.92 68.66
CA THR A 181 4.07 -33.03 67.81
C THR A 181 2.90 -33.87 67.28
N LYS A 182 3.18 -34.62 66.19
CA LYS A 182 2.45 -35.79 65.62
C LYS A 182 1.41 -35.43 64.54
N PHE A 183 1.26 -36.11 63.40
CA PHE A 183 1.72 -37.43 62.90
C PHE A 183 1.57 -37.48 61.36
N TRP A 184 2.22 -38.45 60.73
CA TRP A 184 2.12 -38.79 59.30
C TRP A 184 0.82 -39.56 58.96
N ILE A 185 0.42 -39.57 57.66
CA ILE A 185 0.07 -40.75 56.82
C ILE A 185 -1.05 -40.49 55.78
N THR A 186 -0.64 -40.65 54.50
CA THR A 186 -1.27 -41.18 53.25
C THR A 186 -2.72 -40.90 52.82
N SER A 187 -2.82 -40.50 51.53
CA SER A 187 -3.62 -41.07 50.41
C SER A 187 -5.09 -41.45 50.62
N TYR A 188 -5.99 -41.07 49.69
CA TYR A 188 -6.81 -42.00 48.86
C TYR A 188 -7.77 -41.27 47.90
N TRP A 189 -7.90 -41.84 46.70
CA TRP A 189 -8.83 -41.49 45.61
C TRP A 189 -10.28 -41.96 45.85
N LYS A 190 -11.28 -41.17 45.40
CA LYS A 190 -12.60 -41.56 44.82
C LYS A 190 -13.42 -40.27 44.58
N LYS A 191 -14.16 -40.04 43.50
CA LYS A 191 -14.86 -40.91 42.54
C LYS A 191 -14.79 -40.30 41.14
#